data_AF-A0A0S8JCE2-F1
#
_entry.id   AF-A0A0S8JCE2-F1
#
_cell.length_a   1.000
_cell.length_b   1.000
_cell.length_c   1.000
_cell.angle_alpha   90.00
_cell.angle_beta   90.00
_cell.angle_gamma   90.00
#
_symmetry.space_group_name_H-M   'P 1'
#
loop_
_entity.id
_entity.type
_entity.pdbx_description
1 polymer ?
#
loop_
_entity_poly.entity_id
_entity_poly.type
_entity_poly.pdbx_seq_one_letter_code
_entity_poly.pdbx_strand_id
1 'polypeptide(L)'
;SLKQKIIAYAAGRGFDVLFGSAHRLTLTRRSKLTLPGQGEPARDALEHILRERGVWDEVSQLSGSRLLRALESGELDEPLRRAVLERAPTHETVLLRLSRLKEPGN
;
A
#
# COMPACT_ATOMS: atom_id res chain seq x y z
N SER A 1 -6.04 2.13 20.29
CA SER A 1 -4.64 2.40 20.69
C SER A 1 -4.27 3.87 20.46
N LEU A 2 -3.17 4.37 21.05
CA LEU A 2 -2.70 5.75 20.82
C LEU A 2 -2.48 6.06 19.33
N LYS A 3 -1.91 5.10 18.59
CA LYS A 3 -1.72 5.16 17.13
C LYS A 3 -3.02 5.53 16.39
N GLN A 4 -4.12 4.83 16.68
CA GLN A 4 -5.41 5.08 16.03
C GLN A 4 -5.96 6.47 16.35
N LYS A 5 -5.82 6.94 17.59
CA LYS A 5 -6.25 8.28 17.99
C LYS A 5 -5.48 9.38 17.23
N ILE A 6 -4.16 9.19 17.05
CA ILE A 6 -3.32 10.11 16.26
C ILE A 6 -3.76 10.12 14.79
N ILE A 7 -3.99 8.95 14.20
CA ILE A 7 -4.44 8.83 12.80
C ILE A 7 -5.79 9.55 12.61
N ALA A 8 -6.75 9.32 13.50
CA ALA A 8 -8.06 9.98 13.45
C ALA A 8 -7.96 11.50 13.64
N TYR A 9 -7.13 11.95 14.59
CA TYR A 9 -6.89 13.37 14.82
C TYR A 9 -6.30 14.08 13.59
N ALA A 10 -5.33 13.45 12.94
CA ALA A 10 -4.67 13.97 11.75
C ALA A 10 -5.59 13.92 10.52
N ALA A 11 -6.38 12.85 10.35
CA ALA A 11 -7.34 12.72 9.26
C ALA A 11 -8.41 13.82 9.30
N GLY A 12 -8.98 14.12 10.47
CA GLY A 12 -10.00 15.17 10.61
C GLY A 12 -9.48 16.60 10.37
N ARG A 13 -8.16 16.78 10.21
CA ARG A 13 -7.51 18.08 10.00
C ARG A 13 -6.64 18.15 8.74
N GLY A 14 -6.55 17.05 7.98
CA GLY A 14 -5.71 16.98 6.79
C GLY A 14 -4.21 17.07 7.06
N PHE A 15 -3.75 16.66 8.25
CA PHE A 15 -2.32 16.76 8.60
C PHE A 15 -1.54 15.51 8.17
N ASP A 16 -0.40 15.74 7.52
CA ASP A 16 0.58 14.70 7.18
C ASP A 16 1.81 14.72 8.10
N VAL A 17 2.02 15.81 8.83
CA VAL A 17 3.12 15.94 9.79
C VAL A 17 2.60 16.61 11.06
N LEU A 18 2.91 16.02 12.21
CA LEU A 18 2.67 16.58 13.53
C LEU A 18 4.01 16.94 14.16
N PHE A 19 4.13 18.17 14.62
CA PHE A 19 5.32 18.66 15.32
C PHE A 19 5.10 18.60 16.83
N GLY A 20 6.04 17.97 17.53
CA GLY A 20 6.21 18.10 18.97
C GLY A 20 7.39 19.00 19.29
N SER A 21 7.72 19.12 20.57
CA SER A 21 8.82 19.97 21.05
C SER A 21 10.21 19.54 20.55
N ALA A 22 10.48 18.23 20.50
CA ALA A 22 11.78 17.68 20.09
C ALA A 22 11.71 16.72 18.88
N HIS A 23 10.50 16.29 18.51
CA HIS A 23 10.28 15.28 17.48
C HIS A 23 9.18 15.73 16.53
N ARG A 24 9.23 15.22 15.30
CA ARG A 24 8.12 15.25 14.36
C ARG A 24 7.64 13.83 14.07
N LEU A 25 6.34 13.69 13.90
CA LEU A 25 5.70 12.49 13.44
C LEU A 25 5.15 12.73 12.03
N THR A 26 5.65 11.98 11.07
CA THR A 26 5.12 11.97 9.70
C THR A 26 4.12 10.84 9.54
N LEU A 27 2.94 11.15 9.03
CA LEU A 27 1.91 10.21 8.62
C LEU A 27 2.04 10.04 7.10
N THR A 28 2.14 8.79 6.65
CA THR A 28 2.13 8.48 5.22
C THR A 28 1.00 7.49 4.95
N ARG A 29 -0.02 7.97 4.24
CA ARG A 29 -1.09 7.11 3.71
C ARG A 29 -0.53 6.35 2.51
N ARG A 30 -0.79 5.05 2.44
CA ARG A 30 -0.38 4.18 1.35
C ARG A 30 -1.50 3.21 1.04
N SER A 31 -1.70 2.91 -0.23
CA SER A 31 -2.47 1.75 -0.64
C SER A 31 -1.61 0.50 -0.47
N LYS A 32 -2.24 -0.61 -0.09
CA LYS A 32 -1.59 -1.93 -0.08
C LYS A 32 -2.58 -2.97 -0.57
N LEU A 33 -2.11 -3.93 -1.36
CA LEU A 33 -2.88 -5.12 -1.73
C LEU A 33 -2.92 -6.11 -0.56
N THR A 34 -4.10 -6.62 -0.28
CA THR A 34 -4.27 -7.83 0.54
C THR A 34 -4.11 -9.03 -0.39
N LEU A 35 -2.88 -9.53 -0.48
CA LEU A 35 -2.63 -10.72 -1.29
C LEU A 35 -3.13 -11.97 -0.57
N PRO A 36 -3.77 -12.91 -1.30
CA PRO A 36 -4.10 -14.22 -0.75
C PRO A 36 -2.86 -14.96 -0.22
N GLY A 37 -3.04 -15.71 0.87
CA GLY A 37 -2.01 -16.53 1.47
C GLY A 37 -1.58 -17.71 0.59
N GLN A 38 -0.45 -18.32 0.94
CA GLN A 38 0.04 -19.51 0.22
C GLN A 38 -0.93 -20.69 0.41
N GLY A 39 -1.28 -21.36 -0.69
CA GLY A 39 -2.22 -22.49 -0.68
C GLY A 39 -3.71 -22.10 -0.67
N GLU A 40 -4.02 -20.81 -0.74
CA GLU A 40 -5.40 -20.36 -0.93
C GLU A 40 -5.80 -20.47 -2.41
N PRO A 41 -7.00 -21.00 -2.75
CA PRO A 41 -7.45 -21.09 -4.14
C PRO A 41 -7.48 -19.74 -4.87
N ALA A 42 -7.74 -18.65 -4.13
CA ALA A 42 -7.70 -17.30 -4.67
C ALA A 42 -6.28 -16.89 -5.11
N ARG A 43 -5.24 -17.38 -4.42
CA ARG A 43 -3.85 -17.19 -4.83
C ARG A 43 -3.57 -17.92 -6.12
N ASP A 44 -3.89 -19.20 -6.19
CA ASP A 44 -3.61 -20.03 -7.36
C ASP A 44 -4.30 -19.47 -8.61
N ALA A 45 -5.56 -19.03 -8.47
CA ALA A 45 -6.29 -18.34 -9.52
C ALA A 45 -5.61 -17.02 -9.93
N LEU A 46 -5.13 -16.22 -8.98
CA LEU A 46 -4.41 -14.98 -9.24
C LEU A 46 -3.08 -15.24 -9.97
N GLU A 47 -2.32 -16.25 -9.57
CA GLU A 47 -1.08 -16.63 -10.24
C GLU A 47 -1.34 -17.13 -11.67
N HIS A 48 -2.40 -17.92 -11.85
CA HIS A 48 -2.79 -18.44 -13.15
C HIS A 48 -3.12 -17.31 -14.14
N ILE A 49 -4.01 -16.38 -13.78
CA ILE A 49 -4.38 -15.27 -14.68
C ILE A 49 -3.18 -14.37 -15.02
N LEU A 50 -2.26 -14.15 -14.08
CA LEU A 50 -1.07 -13.33 -14.31
C LEU A 50 -0.10 -14.03 -15.27
N ARG A 51 0.01 -15.37 -15.19
CA ARG A 51 0.82 -16.18 -16.11
C ARG A 51 0.21 -16.26 -17.50
N GLU A 52 -1.10 -16.52 -17.60
CA GLU A 52 -1.82 -16.57 -18.88
C GLU A 52 -1.71 -15.27 -19.66
N ARG A 53 -1.65 -14.13 -18.95
CA ARG A 53 -1.50 -12.80 -19.55
C ARG A 53 -0.05 -12.38 -19.77
N GLY A 54 0.92 -13.24 -19.46
CA GLY A 54 2.35 -12.99 -19.69
C GLY A 54 3.00 -11.96 -18.75
N VAL A 55 2.28 -11.41 -17.78
CA VAL A 55 2.77 -10.34 -16.89
C VAL A 55 3.38 -10.85 -15.58
N TRP A 56 3.44 -12.18 -15.39
CA TRP A 56 3.88 -12.82 -14.16
C TRP A 56 5.27 -12.34 -13.67
N ASP A 57 6.22 -12.21 -14.59
CA ASP A 57 7.58 -11.78 -14.27
C ASP A 57 7.67 -10.25 -14.04
N GLU A 58 6.86 -9.47 -14.75
CA GLU A 58 6.78 -8.01 -14.61
C GLU A 58 6.27 -7.60 -13.22
N VAL A 59 5.25 -8.31 -12.72
CA VAL A 59 4.76 -8.14 -11.34
C VAL A 59 5.60 -8.90 -10.31
N SER A 60 6.70 -9.51 -10.76
CA SER A 60 7.68 -10.23 -9.97
C SER A 60 7.06 -11.24 -9.03
N GLN A 61 6.35 -12.19 -9.63
CA GLN A 61 5.86 -13.37 -8.94
C GLN A 61 4.96 -12.99 -7.76
N LEU A 62 4.02 -12.07 -8.01
CA LEU A 62 3.02 -11.62 -7.04
C LEU A 62 3.61 -10.73 -5.92
N SER A 63 4.62 -9.91 -6.25
CA SER A 63 5.10 -8.86 -5.35
C SER A 63 4.02 -7.79 -5.17
N GLY A 64 3.47 -7.68 -3.96
CA GLY A 64 2.36 -6.77 -3.68
C GLY A 64 2.64 -5.29 -3.98
N SER A 65 3.90 -4.85 -3.95
CA SER A 65 4.26 -3.48 -4.33
C SER A 65 4.35 -3.29 -5.84
N ARG A 66 4.87 -4.27 -6.60
CA ARG A 66 4.91 -4.20 -8.07
C ARG A 66 3.53 -4.37 -8.66
N LEU A 67 2.74 -5.32 -8.18
CA LEU A 67 1.37 -5.52 -8.63
C LEU A 67 0.51 -4.28 -8.35
N LEU A 68 0.67 -3.65 -7.18
CA LEU A 68 -0.01 -2.37 -6.89
C LEU A 68 0.41 -1.27 -7.86
N ARG A 69 1.71 -1.13 -8.16
CA ARG A 69 2.19 -0.16 -9.15
C ARG A 69 1.61 -0.42 -10.54
N ALA A 70 1.55 -1.67 -10.98
CA ALA A 70 0.99 -2.04 -12.29
C ALA A 70 -0.51 -1.67 -12.37
N LEU A 71 -1.25 -1.85 -11.27
CA LEU A 71 -2.65 -1.40 -11.17
C LEU A 71 -2.79 0.14 -11.21
N GLU A 72 -1.90 0.87 -10.54
CA GLU A 72 -1.94 2.34 -10.45
C GLU A 72 -1.47 3.04 -11.73
N SER A 73 -0.52 2.44 -12.45
CA SER A 73 0.06 2.98 -13.69
C SER A 73 -0.76 2.67 -14.95
N GLY A 74 -1.74 1.76 -14.86
CA GLY A 74 -2.53 1.33 -16.02
C GLY A 74 -1.80 0.35 -16.95
N GLU A 75 -0.74 -0.30 -16.46
CA GLU A 75 -0.01 -1.35 -17.20
C GLU A 75 -0.88 -2.60 -17.43
N LEU A 76 -1.87 -2.84 -16.57
CA LEU A 76 -2.80 -3.95 -16.69
C LEU A 76 -4.05 -3.53 -17.47
N ASP A 77 -4.46 -4.37 -18.43
CA ASP A 77 -5.74 -4.18 -19.10
C ASP A 77 -6.92 -4.23 -18.12
N GLU A 78 -8.02 -3.58 -18.47
CA GLU A 78 -9.17 -3.44 -17.57
C GLU A 78 -9.76 -4.80 -17.09
N PRO A 79 -9.86 -5.84 -17.93
CA PRO A 79 -10.26 -7.18 -17.49
C PRO A 79 -9.33 -7.77 -16.44
N LEU A 80 -8.01 -7.74 -16.65
CA LEU A 80 -7.03 -8.28 -15.73
C LEU A 80 -6.99 -7.47 -14.43
N ARG A 81 -7.03 -6.14 -14.53
CA ARG A 81 -7.13 -5.24 -13.38
C ARG A 81 -8.31 -5.59 -12.47
N ARG A 82 -9.51 -5.81 -13.03
CA ARG A 82 -10.69 -6.22 -12.27
C ARG A 82 -10.49 -7.58 -11.60
N ALA A 83 -10.02 -8.58 -12.34
CA ALA A 83 -9.78 -9.91 -11.81
C ALA A 83 -8.77 -9.92 -10.65
N VAL A 84 -7.73 -9.08 -10.73
CA VAL A 84 -6.75 -8.87 -9.65
C VAL A 84 -7.42 -8.24 -8.44
N LEU A 85 -8.18 -7.14 -8.60
CA LEU A 85 -8.80 -6.43 -7.48
C LEU A 85 -9.87 -7.25 -6.74
N GLU A 86 -10.57 -8.15 -7.43
CA GLU A 86 -11.53 -9.09 -6.82
C GLU A 86 -10.84 -10.09 -5.88
N ARG A 87 -9.61 -10.52 -6.22
CA ARG A 87 -8.86 -11.54 -5.48
C ARG A 87 -7.89 -10.94 -4.47
N ALA A 88 -7.41 -9.74 -4.74
CA ALA A 88 -6.46 -9.02 -3.92
C ALA A 88 -6.93 -7.56 -3.74
N PRO A 89 -7.93 -7.32 -2.88
CA PRO A 89 -8.46 -5.97 -2.69
C PRO A 89 -7.40 -5.03 -2.08
N THR A 90 -7.48 -3.76 -2.46
CA THR A 90 -6.65 -2.70 -1.87
C THR A 90 -7.24 -2.22 -0.56
N HIS A 91 -6.40 -1.99 0.44
CA HIS A 91 -6.75 -1.26 1.65
C HIS A 91 -5.79 -0.10 1.87
N GLU A 92 -6.29 0.97 2.48
CA GLU A 92 -5.45 2.07 2.92
C GLU A 92 -4.75 1.69 4.23
N THR A 93 -3.45 2.01 4.30
CA THR A 93 -2.67 1.89 5.51
C THR A 93 -1.99 3.20 5.83
N VAL A 94 -1.82 3.49 7.12
CA VAL A 94 -1.11 4.68 7.60
C VAL A 94 0.16 4.25 8.31
N LEU A 95 1.29 4.59 7.69
CA LEU A 95 2.60 4.48 8.30
C LEU A 95 2.85 5.72 9.16
N LEU A 96 3.27 5.50 10.40
CA LEU A 96 3.75 6.56 11.29
C LEU A 96 5.26 6.48 11.39
N ARG A 97 5.96 7.57 11.11
CA ARG A 97 7.40 7.69 11.29
C ARG A 97 7.72 8.82 12.27
N LEU A 98 8.25 8.47 13.43
CA LEU A 98 8.78 9.43 14.38
C LEU A 98 10.24 9.74 14.05
N SER A 99 10.61 11.02 14.05
CA SER A 99 12.00 11.46 13.87
C SER A 99 12.29 12.67 14.75
N ARG A 100 13.54 12.82 15.18
CA ARG A 100 13.97 14.03 15.91
C ARG A 100 13.93 15.23 14.97
N LEU A 101 13.55 16.39 15.50
CA LEU A 101 13.72 17.65 14.78
C LEU A 101 15.21 17.92 14.61
N LYS A 102 15.62 18.26 13.38
CA LYS A 102 16.98 18.77 13.17
C LYS A 102 17.00 20.19 13.71
N GLU A 103 18.07 20.55 14.43
CA GLU A 103 18.34 21.95 14.73
C GLU A 103 18.43 22.71 13.40
N PRO A 104 17.87 23.94 13.30
CA PRO A 104 18.09 24.76 12.13
C PRO A 104 19.61 24.93 11.98
N GLY A 105 20.15 24.50 10.83
CA GLY A 105 21.56 24.67 10.54
C GLY A 105 21.89 26.15 10.55
N ASN A 106 22.87 26.52 11.37
CA ASN A 106 23.46 27.86 11.42
C ASN A 106 24.28 28.14 10.15
#